data_AF-S7VX03-F1
#
_entry.id   AF-S7VX03-F1
#
_cell.length_a   1.000
_cell.length_b   1.000
_cell.length_c   1.000
_cell.angle_alpha   90.00
_cell.angle_beta   90.00
_cell.angle_gamma   90.00
#
_symmetry.space_group_name_H-M   'P 1'
#
loop_
_entity.id
_entity.type
_entity.pdbx_description
1 polymer ?
#
loop_
_entity_poly.entity_id
_entity_poly.type
_entity_poly.pdbx_seq_one_letter_code
_entity_poly.pdbx_strand_id
1 'polypeptide(L)'
;MKGNYKFLLLALLIAFASCSFTSKKFEDPDKDKLLIQLISYLLDQGHFEPKDINDDFSSHVYDSYLNNLDPFKRYFYESDIKEFEAYKDKIDDQIKAYDVSFFNLTHQRLLQRIAESKEMYKDLLDKPFNFSKDEDYNANYENLTYVANKREMKERWRQQLKFSTIVNFDDVVSQQDIDMDSETAADLDVSEANEKPKAKKI
;
A
#
# COMPACT_ATOMS: atom_id res chain seq x y z
N MET A 1 -21.21 44.27 39.66
CA MET A 1 -20.87 43.39 38.51
C MET A 1 -19.53 43.84 37.91
N LYS A 2 -18.41 43.56 38.59
CA LYS A 2 -17.04 43.80 38.11
C LYS A 2 -16.21 42.66 38.66
N GLY A 3 -15.70 41.77 37.81
CA GLY A 3 -14.82 40.69 38.29
C GLY A 3 -14.42 39.63 37.28
N ASN A 4 -15.33 39.17 36.42
CA ASN A 4 -15.09 37.88 35.73
C ASN A 4 -14.80 38.00 34.23
N TYR A 5 -14.77 39.21 33.67
CA TYR A 5 -14.47 39.44 32.25
C TYR A 5 -13.04 39.01 31.88
N LYS A 6 -12.09 39.05 32.84
CA LYS A 6 -10.71 38.60 32.64
C LYS A 6 -10.65 37.09 32.35
N PHE A 7 -11.44 36.28 33.04
CA PHE A 7 -11.54 34.84 32.79
C PHE A 7 -12.20 34.53 31.45
N LEU A 8 -13.20 35.33 31.06
CA LEU A 8 -13.88 35.20 29.77
C LEU A 8 -12.94 35.57 28.61
N LEU A 9 -12.12 36.61 28.78
CA LEU A 9 -11.11 37.04 27.81
C LEU A 9 -9.95 36.02 27.71
N LEU A 10 -9.54 35.42 28.82
CA LEU A 10 -8.55 34.34 28.85
C LEU A 10 -9.07 33.08 28.15
N ALA A 11 -10.32 32.69 28.39
CA ALA A 11 -10.95 31.55 27.72
C ALA A 11 -11.09 31.78 26.21
N LEU A 12 -11.43 33.00 25.79
CA LEU A 12 -11.48 33.38 24.37
C LEU A 12 -10.10 33.30 23.70
N LEU A 13 -9.04 33.72 24.39
CA LEU A 13 -7.66 33.65 23.91
C LEU A 13 -7.19 32.20 23.72
N ILE A 14 -7.52 31.31 24.66
CA ILE A 14 -7.18 29.89 24.58
C ILE A 14 -7.96 29.22 23.44
N ALA A 15 -9.24 29.54 23.26
CA ALA A 15 -10.03 29.02 22.15
C ALA A 15 -9.49 29.49 20.78
N PHE A 16 -9.05 30.75 20.66
CA PHE A 16 -8.45 31.28 19.44
C PHE A 16 -7.10 30.64 19.12
N ALA A 17 -6.29 30.36 20.14
CA ALA A 17 -5.04 29.62 20.00
C ALA A 17 -5.28 28.16 19.55
N SER A 18 -6.33 27.51 20.05
CA SER A 18 -6.71 26.16 19.63
C SER A 18 -7.20 26.08 18.18
N CYS A 19 -7.89 27.11 17.67
CA CYS A 19 -8.28 27.18 16.26
C CYS A 19 -7.09 27.40 15.31
N SER A 20 -6.00 28.00 15.77
CA SER A 20 -4.78 28.16 14.97
C SER A 20 -3.95 26.88 14.83
N PHE A 21 -4.27 25.84 15.61
CA PHE A 21 -3.65 24.51 15.53
C PHE A 21 -4.45 23.53 14.64
N THR A 22 -5.35 24.02 13.79
CA THR A 22 -5.75 23.24 12.62
C THR A 22 -4.60 23.27 11.63
N SER A 23 -3.90 22.14 11.48
CA SER A 23 -2.95 21.94 10.39
C SER A 23 -3.66 22.24 9.07
N LYS A 24 -3.33 23.36 8.44
CA LYS A 24 -3.66 23.55 7.03
C LYS A 24 -3.02 22.36 6.30
N LYS A 25 -3.81 21.57 5.59
CA LYS A 25 -3.28 20.66 4.57
C LYS A 25 -2.59 21.55 3.55
N PHE A 26 -1.26 21.58 3.61
CA PHE A 26 -0.45 22.34 2.67
C PHE A 26 -0.27 21.48 1.42
N GLU A 27 -1.13 21.65 0.44
CA GLU A 27 -0.79 21.40 -0.96
C GLU A 27 -0.07 22.66 -1.46
N ASP A 28 1.20 22.81 -1.08
CA ASP A 28 2.03 23.93 -1.51
C ASP A 28 3.05 23.38 -2.52
N PRO A 29 2.84 23.59 -3.84
CA PRO A 29 3.71 23.04 -4.86
C PRO A 29 5.17 23.51 -4.71
N ASP A 30 5.42 24.62 -4.02
CA ASP A 30 6.77 25.11 -3.78
C ASP A 30 7.55 24.23 -2.79
N LYS A 31 6.85 23.47 -1.93
CA LYS A 31 7.50 22.52 -1.00
C LYS A 31 8.04 21.28 -1.72
N ASP A 32 7.30 20.75 -2.68
CA ASP A 32 7.72 19.57 -3.44
C ASP A 32 8.92 19.92 -4.32
N LYS A 33 8.93 21.12 -4.92
CA LYS A 33 10.08 21.64 -5.65
C LYS A 33 11.31 21.80 -4.76
N LEU A 34 11.15 22.40 -3.59
CA LEU A 34 12.23 22.55 -2.61
C LEU A 34 12.78 21.19 -2.17
N LEU A 35 11.90 20.20 -1.98
CA LEU A 35 12.29 18.85 -1.62
C LEU A 35 13.12 18.19 -2.72
N ILE A 36 12.69 18.26 -3.99
CA ILE A 36 13.47 17.75 -5.12
C ILE A 36 14.80 18.48 -5.22
N GLN A 37 14.82 19.81 -5.09
CA GLN A 37 16.06 20.58 -5.10
C GLN A 37 17.05 20.11 -4.04
N LEU A 38 16.59 19.87 -2.81
CA LEU A 38 17.44 19.38 -1.72
C LEU A 38 17.92 17.95 -1.98
N ILE A 39 17.05 17.06 -2.44
CA ILE A 39 17.41 15.67 -2.77
C ILE A 39 18.45 15.65 -3.90
N SER A 40 18.23 16.41 -4.97
CA SER A 40 19.18 16.54 -6.08
C SER A 40 20.54 17.04 -5.60
N TYR A 41 20.56 18.05 -4.74
CA TYR A 41 21.80 18.55 -4.14
C TYR A 41 22.52 17.48 -3.31
N LEU A 42 21.80 16.70 -2.51
CA LEU A 42 22.38 15.63 -1.70
C LEU A 42 22.90 14.47 -2.55
N LEU A 43 22.22 14.12 -3.64
CA LEU A 43 22.68 13.08 -4.56
C LEU A 43 23.95 13.51 -5.31
N ASP A 44 24.06 14.78 -5.66
CA ASP A 44 25.20 15.33 -6.37
C ASP A 44 26.42 15.53 -5.44
N GLN A 45 26.21 16.13 -4.26
CA GLN A 45 27.29 16.54 -3.36
C GLN A 45 27.57 15.56 -2.22
N GLY A 46 26.60 14.72 -1.86
CA GLY A 46 26.66 13.83 -0.70
C GLY A 46 26.81 12.35 -1.04
N HIS A 47 26.56 11.94 -2.29
CA HIS A 47 26.71 10.54 -2.68
C HIS A 47 28.18 10.19 -2.92
N PHE A 48 28.62 9.03 -2.41
CA PHE A 48 30.02 8.59 -2.57
C PHE A 48 30.41 8.39 -4.03
N GLU A 49 29.45 8.00 -4.86
CA GLU A 49 29.61 7.83 -6.31
C GLU A 49 28.47 8.57 -7.03
N PRO A 50 28.57 9.89 -7.25
CA PRO A 50 27.53 10.65 -7.93
C PRO A 50 27.29 10.08 -9.34
N LYS A 51 26.03 9.92 -9.71
CA LYS A 51 25.64 9.49 -11.05
C LYS A 51 25.23 10.69 -11.87
N ASP A 52 25.57 10.68 -13.15
CA ASP A 52 25.11 11.70 -14.09
C ASP A 52 23.59 11.59 -14.24
N ILE A 53 22.89 12.70 -14.00
CA ILE A 53 21.45 12.82 -14.21
C ILE A 53 21.23 13.01 -15.71
N ASN A 54 21.06 11.93 -16.46
CA ASN A 54 20.89 11.88 -17.92
C ASN A 54 19.77 10.90 -18.34
N ASP A 55 19.56 10.69 -19.63
CA ASP A 55 18.51 9.82 -20.18
C ASP A 55 18.59 8.37 -19.64
N ASP A 56 19.80 7.83 -19.47
CA ASP A 56 20.00 6.49 -18.87
C ASP A 56 19.51 6.48 -17.42
N PHE A 57 19.91 7.48 -16.61
CA PHE A 57 19.41 7.65 -15.26
C PHE A 57 17.88 7.80 -15.23
N SER A 58 17.32 8.59 -16.14
CA SER A 58 15.87 8.78 -16.29
C SER A 58 15.16 7.45 -16.54
N SER A 59 15.65 6.63 -17.46
CA SER A 59 15.05 5.32 -17.76
C SER A 59 15.05 4.40 -16.54
N HIS A 60 16.13 4.37 -15.77
CA HIS A 60 16.20 3.55 -14.55
C HIS A 60 15.24 4.06 -13.46
N VAL A 61 15.15 5.38 -13.29
CA VAL A 61 14.18 5.99 -12.36
C VAL A 61 12.76 5.69 -12.80
N TYR A 62 12.45 5.81 -14.09
CA TYR A 62 11.13 5.49 -14.66
C TYR A 62 10.70 4.06 -14.32
N ASP A 63 11.53 3.07 -14.67
CA ASP A 63 11.23 1.66 -14.48
C ASP A 63 11.12 1.33 -12.97
N SER A 64 12.05 1.82 -12.15
CA SER A 64 12.04 1.60 -10.69
C SER A 64 10.85 2.26 -10.02
N TYR A 65 10.52 3.50 -10.40
CA TYR A 65 9.41 4.25 -9.83
C TYR A 65 8.07 3.57 -10.11
N LEU A 66 7.80 3.18 -11.37
CA LEU A 66 6.55 2.50 -11.71
C LEU A 66 6.43 1.12 -11.04
N ASN A 67 7.53 0.37 -10.94
CA ASN A 67 7.54 -0.90 -10.20
C ASN A 67 7.24 -0.71 -8.71
N ASN A 68 7.72 0.37 -8.09
CA ASN A 68 7.37 0.70 -6.70
C ASN A 68 5.93 1.21 -6.56
N LEU A 69 5.41 1.89 -7.58
CA LEU A 69 4.08 2.50 -7.54
C LEU A 69 2.95 1.46 -7.69
N ASP A 70 3.11 0.45 -8.55
CA ASP A 70 2.16 -0.65 -8.74
C ASP A 70 2.88 -2.01 -8.96
N PRO A 71 3.56 -2.56 -7.93
CA PRO A 71 4.36 -3.79 -8.06
C PRO A 71 3.53 -5.02 -8.45
N PHE A 72 2.23 -4.98 -8.19
CA PHE A 72 1.29 -6.07 -8.47
C PHE A 72 0.50 -5.86 -9.77
N LYS A 73 0.74 -4.75 -10.49
CA LYS A 73 0.07 -4.38 -11.75
C LYS A 73 -1.46 -4.47 -11.64
N ARG A 74 -2.00 -3.97 -10.53
CA ARG A 74 -3.42 -4.11 -10.15
C ARG A 74 -4.21 -2.81 -10.24
N TYR A 75 -3.55 -1.71 -10.58
CA TYR A 75 -4.19 -0.40 -10.70
C TYR A 75 -4.11 0.14 -12.11
N PHE A 76 -2.93 0.16 -12.73
CA PHE A 76 -2.78 0.78 -14.04
C PHE A 76 -3.31 -0.08 -15.18
N TYR A 77 -3.74 0.59 -16.24
CA TYR A 77 -4.03 -0.02 -17.54
C TYR A 77 -2.84 0.14 -18.47
N GLU A 78 -2.78 -0.70 -19.50
CA GLU A 78 -1.79 -0.57 -20.58
C GLU A 78 -1.78 0.85 -21.18
N SER A 79 -2.96 1.49 -21.30
CA SER A 79 -3.06 2.87 -21.78
C SER A 79 -2.41 3.90 -20.85
N ASP A 80 -2.43 3.67 -19.54
CA ASP A 80 -1.80 4.57 -18.57
C ASP A 80 -0.28 4.45 -18.70
N ILE A 81 0.24 3.23 -18.80
CA ILE A 81 1.68 2.99 -18.98
C ILE A 81 2.17 3.60 -20.30
N LYS A 82 1.40 3.45 -21.38
CA LYS A 82 1.72 4.06 -22.67
C LYS A 82 1.76 5.60 -22.61
N GLU A 83 0.90 6.22 -21.80
CA GLU A 83 0.96 7.67 -21.54
C GLU A 83 2.25 8.03 -20.79
N PHE A 84 2.62 7.22 -19.79
CA PHE A 84 3.81 7.44 -18.97
C PHE A 84 5.12 7.26 -19.76
N GLU A 85 5.15 6.35 -20.74
CA GLU A 85 6.33 6.08 -21.57
C GLU A 85 6.88 7.34 -22.26
N ALA A 86 6.04 8.34 -22.53
CA ALA A 86 6.45 9.62 -23.11
C ALA A 86 7.41 10.45 -22.23
N TYR A 87 7.59 10.05 -20.97
CA TYR A 87 8.47 10.68 -19.98
C TYR A 87 9.70 9.84 -19.66
N LYS A 88 9.85 8.63 -20.23
CA LYS A 88 10.90 7.67 -19.85
C LYS A 88 12.32 8.26 -19.90
N ASP A 89 12.58 9.13 -20.85
CA ASP A 89 13.86 9.82 -21.10
C ASP A 89 13.83 11.31 -20.69
N LYS A 90 12.85 11.76 -19.90
CA LYS A 90 12.66 13.18 -19.53
C LYS A 90 12.64 13.46 -18.04
N ILE A 91 12.72 12.42 -17.21
CA ILE A 91 12.68 12.59 -15.75
C ILE A 91 13.94 13.31 -15.28
N ASP A 92 15.08 13.09 -15.92
CA ASP A 92 16.33 13.76 -15.60
C ASP A 92 16.23 15.28 -15.83
N ASP A 93 15.65 15.70 -16.96
CA ASP A 93 15.36 17.10 -17.26
C ASP A 93 14.38 17.71 -16.25
N GLN A 94 13.34 16.96 -15.88
CA GLN A 94 12.40 17.39 -14.84
C GLN A 94 13.09 17.56 -13.49
N ILE A 95 13.95 16.62 -13.08
CA ILE A 95 14.70 16.71 -11.83
C ILE A 95 15.61 17.95 -11.82
N LYS A 96 16.35 18.22 -12.92
CA LYS A 96 17.20 19.41 -13.05
C LYS A 96 16.40 20.71 -12.99
N ALA A 97 15.18 20.70 -13.53
CA ALA A 97 14.26 21.84 -13.51
C ALA A 97 13.45 21.95 -12.20
N TYR A 98 13.63 21.04 -11.26
CA TYR A 98 12.80 20.89 -10.05
C TYR A 98 11.30 20.77 -10.40
N ASP A 99 11.00 20.12 -11.52
CA ASP A 99 9.65 19.81 -11.98
C ASP A 99 9.24 18.42 -11.48
N VAL A 100 8.03 18.34 -10.91
CA VAL A 100 7.43 17.11 -10.38
C VAL A 100 6.26 16.62 -11.21
N SER A 101 6.10 17.13 -12.44
CA SER A 101 4.95 16.86 -13.30
C SER A 101 4.71 15.37 -13.56
N PHE A 102 5.76 14.58 -13.82
CA PHE A 102 5.60 13.13 -14.02
C PHE A 102 5.10 12.41 -12.77
N PHE A 103 5.66 12.76 -11.59
CA PHE A 103 5.25 12.18 -10.32
C PHE A 103 3.81 12.56 -9.95
N ASN A 104 3.41 13.81 -10.26
CA ASN A 104 2.03 14.25 -10.07
C ASN A 104 1.06 13.51 -11.01
N LEU A 105 1.40 13.38 -12.29
CA LEU A 105 0.60 12.67 -13.29
C LEU A 105 0.31 11.22 -12.85
N THR A 106 1.38 10.48 -12.53
CA THR A 106 1.30 9.07 -12.16
C THR A 106 0.60 8.87 -10.81
N HIS A 107 0.85 9.73 -9.83
CA HIS A 107 0.16 9.69 -8.54
C HIS A 107 -1.34 10.00 -8.67
N GLN A 108 -1.71 11.03 -9.44
CA GLN A 108 -3.12 11.33 -9.70
C GLN A 108 -3.81 10.18 -10.43
N ARG A 109 -3.15 9.57 -11.42
CA ARG A 109 -3.66 8.39 -12.10
C ARG A 109 -3.85 7.23 -11.12
N LEU A 110 -2.89 6.98 -10.23
CA LEU A 110 -2.99 5.93 -9.22
C LEU A 110 -4.22 6.15 -8.32
N LEU A 111 -4.42 7.37 -7.81
CA LEU A 111 -5.57 7.68 -6.97
C LEU A 111 -6.90 7.46 -7.71
N GLN A 112 -6.97 7.84 -8.99
CA GLN A 112 -8.12 7.55 -9.84
C GLN A 112 -8.35 6.04 -9.95
N ARG A 113 -7.32 5.25 -10.27
CA ARG A 113 -7.43 3.79 -10.42
C ARG A 113 -7.77 3.08 -9.13
N ILE A 114 -7.26 3.55 -7.99
CA ILE A 114 -7.65 3.06 -6.66
C ILE A 114 -9.15 3.29 -6.42
N ALA A 115 -9.67 4.46 -6.76
CA ALA A 115 -11.10 4.76 -6.61
C ALA A 115 -11.96 3.86 -7.50
N GLU A 116 -11.57 3.65 -8.76
CA GLU A 116 -12.26 2.73 -9.67
C GLU A 116 -12.21 1.28 -9.18
N SER A 117 -11.07 0.82 -8.67
CA SER A 117 -10.92 -0.53 -8.10
C SER A 117 -11.78 -0.73 -6.86
N LYS A 118 -11.96 0.31 -6.03
CA LYS A 118 -12.86 0.27 -4.86
C LYS A 118 -14.30 -0.07 -5.23
N GLU A 119 -14.80 0.51 -6.32
CA GLU A 119 -16.13 0.19 -6.84
C GLU A 119 -16.19 -1.27 -7.33
N MET A 120 -15.14 -1.74 -8.03
CA MET A 120 -15.09 -3.11 -8.53
C MET A 120 -15.11 -4.15 -7.41
N TYR A 121 -14.39 -3.94 -6.30
CA TYR A 121 -14.41 -4.87 -5.17
C TYR A 121 -15.81 -5.07 -4.61
N LYS A 122 -16.54 -3.98 -4.42
CA LYS A 122 -17.88 -4.02 -3.85
C LYS A 122 -18.78 -4.91 -4.70
N ASP A 123 -18.80 -4.66 -6.01
CA ASP A 123 -19.56 -5.48 -6.96
C ASP A 123 -19.16 -6.97 -6.96
N LEU A 124 -17.87 -7.26 -6.78
CA LEU A 124 -17.33 -8.61 -6.82
C LEU A 124 -17.65 -9.40 -5.56
N LEU A 125 -17.55 -8.75 -4.39
CA LEU A 125 -17.78 -9.36 -3.08
C LEU A 125 -19.27 -9.49 -2.73
N ASP A 126 -20.15 -8.74 -3.42
CA ASP A 126 -21.60 -8.90 -3.31
C ASP A 126 -22.09 -10.28 -3.82
N LYS A 127 -21.22 -11.07 -4.48
CA LYS A 127 -21.53 -12.41 -4.99
C LYS A 127 -20.52 -13.42 -4.47
N PRO A 128 -20.96 -14.64 -4.09
CA PRO A 128 -20.03 -15.68 -3.71
C PRO A 128 -19.17 -16.12 -4.90
N PHE A 129 -17.90 -16.43 -4.64
CA PHE A 129 -17.02 -17.03 -5.63
C PHE A 129 -17.41 -18.50 -5.88
N ASN A 130 -17.32 -18.95 -7.12
CA ASN A 130 -17.49 -20.36 -7.47
C ASN A 130 -16.16 -21.09 -7.31
N PHE A 131 -15.99 -21.86 -6.24
CA PHE A 131 -14.80 -22.66 -5.96
C PHE A 131 -14.78 -24.03 -6.65
N SER A 132 -15.87 -24.44 -7.29
CA SER A 132 -15.92 -25.68 -8.07
C SER A 132 -15.37 -25.53 -9.49
N LYS A 133 -15.05 -24.29 -9.91
CA LYS A 133 -14.49 -24.01 -11.23
C LYS A 133 -12.97 -24.16 -11.19
N ASP A 134 -12.44 -24.94 -12.13
CA ASP A 134 -11.01 -25.07 -12.41
C ASP A 134 -10.49 -23.80 -13.10
N GLU A 135 -9.56 -23.12 -12.45
CA GLU A 135 -9.01 -21.82 -12.86
C GLU A 135 -7.58 -21.66 -12.36
N ASP A 136 -6.72 -21.06 -13.19
CA ASP A 136 -5.35 -20.72 -12.81
C ASP A 136 -5.25 -19.29 -12.26
N TYR A 137 -4.38 -19.11 -11.27
CA TYR A 137 -3.98 -17.79 -10.75
C TYR A 137 -2.50 -17.56 -10.97
N ASN A 138 -2.14 -16.51 -11.70
CA ASN A 138 -0.75 -16.14 -11.93
C ASN A 138 -0.24 -15.21 -10.82
N ALA A 139 0.57 -15.76 -9.90
CA ALA A 139 1.21 -15.02 -8.82
C ALA A 139 2.59 -14.42 -9.21
N ASN A 140 3.06 -14.60 -10.46
CA ASN A 140 4.30 -14.01 -10.95
C ASN A 140 4.06 -12.57 -11.44
N TYR A 141 3.87 -11.65 -10.49
CA TYR A 141 3.53 -10.26 -10.78
C TYR A 141 4.61 -9.48 -11.55
N GLU A 142 5.88 -9.82 -11.32
CA GLU A 142 7.02 -9.21 -12.02
C GLU A 142 6.88 -9.36 -13.54
N ASN A 143 6.41 -10.53 -14.00
CA ASN A 143 6.24 -10.85 -15.42
C ASN A 143 4.83 -10.61 -15.97
N LEU A 144 3.90 -10.08 -15.17
CA LEU A 144 2.55 -9.76 -15.64
C LEU A 144 2.55 -8.58 -16.62
N THR A 145 1.61 -8.56 -17.56
CA THR A 145 1.31 -7.38 -18.36
C THR A 145 0.18 -6.57 -17.72
N TYR A 146 0.15 -5.26 -17.99
CA TYR A 146 -0.99 -4.44 -17.62
C TYR A 146 -2.20 -4.80 -18.49
N VAL A 147 -3.40 -4.70 -17.92
CA VAL A 147 -4.65 -5.03 -18.63
C VAL A 147 -5.03 -3.96 -19.64
N ALA A 148 -5.68 -4.35 -20.71
CA ALA A 148 -6.07 -3.43 -21.78
C ALA A 148 -7.32 -2.61 -21.43
N ASN A 149 -8.22 -3.13 -20.58
CA ASN A 149 -9.53 -2.53 -20.34
C ASN A 149 -10.16 -2.92 -19.00
N LYS A 150 -11.23 -2.20 -18.62
CA LYS A 150 -11.92 -2.34 -17.32
C LYS A 150 -12.47 -3.74 -17.06
N ARG A 151 -12.88 -4.47 -18.11
CA ARG A 151 -13.38 -5.86 -17.97
C ARG A 151 -12.25 -6.79 -17.52
N GLU A 152 -11.09 -6.68 -18.13
CA GLU A 152 -9.90 -7.44 -17.73
C GLU A 152 -9.41 -7.04 -16.34
N MET A 153 -9.48 -5.74 -15.97
CA MET A 153 -9.17 -5.31 -14.61
C MET A 153 -10.12 -5.93 -13.58
N LYS A 154 -11.42 -5.95 -13.86
CA LYS A 154 -12.41 -6.59 -12.99
C LYS A 154 -12.17 -8.09 -12.86
N GLU A 155 -11.74 -8.74 -13.93
CA GLU A 155 -11.36 -10.16 -13.92
C GLU A 155 -10.13 -10.41 -13.04
N ARG A 156 -9.08 -9.59 -13.18
CA ARG A 156 -7.87 -9.65 -12.35
C ARG A 156 -8.21 -9.50 -10.87
N TRP A 157 -9.05 -8.53 -10.53
CA TRP A 157 -9.53 -8.36 -9.16
C TRP A 157 -10.36 -9.56 -8.67
N ARG A 158 -11.24 -10.14 -9.51
CA ARG A 158 -12.00 -11.34 -9.14
C ARG A 158 -11.07 -12.49 -8.77
N GLN A 159 -10.07 -12.77 -9.62
CA GLN A 159 -9.12 -13.85 -9.38
C GLN A 159 -8.29 -13.61 -8.12
N GLN A 160 -7.79 -12.40 -7.91
CA GLN A 160 -7.03 -12.04 -6.71
C GLN A 160 -7.86 -12.17 -5.43
N LEU A 161 -9.11 -11.70 -5.42
CA LEU A 161 -9.99 -11.82 -4.26
C LEU A 161 -10.37 -13.28 -3.98
N LYS A 162 -10.64 -14.08 -5.02
CA LYS A 162 -10.89 -15.52 -4.89
C LYS A 162 -9.68 -16.23 -4.29
N PHE A 163 -8.48 -15.96 -4.82
CA PHE A 163 -7.22 -16.51 -4.29
C PHE A 163 -6.98 -16.10 -2.83
N SER A 164 -7.15 -14.81 -2.51
CA SER A 164 -7.03 -14.32 -1.14
C SER A 164 -8.03 -15.00 -0.19
N THR A 165 -9.25 -15.30 -0.66
CA THR A 165 -10.24 -16.03 0.15
C THR A 165 -9.76 -17.45 0.46
N ILE A 166 -9.14 -18.14 -0.50
CA ILE A 166 -8.58 -19.49 -0.31
C ILE A 166 -7.44 -19.45 0.71
N VAL A 167 -6.50 -18.51 0.56
CA VAL A 167 -5.37 -18.37 1.49
C VAL A 167 -5.86 -18.07 2.91
N ASN A 168 -6.78 -17.11 3.09
CA ASN A 168 -7.33 -16.81 4.41
C ASN A 168 -8.08 -18.01 5.02
N PHE A 169 -8.76 -18.82 4.20
CA PHE A 169 -9.44 -20.03 4.68
C PHE A 169 -8.42 -21.10 5.12
N ASP A 170 -7.37 -21.31 4.32
CA ASP A 170 -6.27 -22.24 4.62
C ASP A 170 -5.55 -21.87 5.93
N ASP A 171 -5.28 -20.59 6.14
CA ASP A 171 -4.70 -20.06 7.38
C ASP A 171 -5.60 -20.37 8.60
N VAL A 172 -6.91 -20.18 8.46
CA VAL A 172 -7.87 -20.45 9.54
C VAL A 172 -7.95 -21.94 9.86
N VAL A 173 -7.99 -22.81 8.85
CA VAL A 173 -8.02 -24.26 9.05
C VAL A 173 -6.72 -24.74 9.69
N SER A 174 -5.57 -24.29 9.19
CA SER A 174 -4.26 -24.66 9.73
C SER A 174 -4.11 -24.25 11.20
N GLN A 175 -4.62 -23.07 11.57
CA GLN A 175 -4.61 -22.63 12.96
C GLN A 175 -5.52 -23.48 13.85
N GLN A 176 -6.70 -23.88 13.36
CA GLN A 176 -7.59 -24.77 14.10
C GLN A 176 -6.95 -26.13 14.38
N ASP A 177 -6.28 -26.70 13.39
CA ASP A 177 -5.57 -27.98 13.55
C ASP A 177 -4.46 -27.86 14.61
N ILE A 178 -3.68 -26.77 14.59
CA ILE A 178 -2.65 -26.49 15.60
C ILE A 178 -3.25 -26.34 17.00
N ASP A 179 -4.34 -25.59 17.14
CA ASP A 179 -4.99 -25.35 18.43
C ASP A 179 -5.53 -26.67 19.00
N MET A 180 -6.18 -27.49 18.16
CA MET A 180 -6.68 -28.82 18.53
C MET A 180 -5.55 -29.77 18.97
N ASP A 181 -4.43 -29.79 18.26
CA ASP A 181 -3.26 -30.60 18.63
C ASP A 181 -2.65 -30.12 19.95
N SER A 182 -2.63 -28.81 20.20
CA SER A 182 -2.10 -28.22 21.45
C SER A 182 -2.99 -28.51 22.66
N GLU A 183 -4.31 -28.44 22.50
CA GLU A 183 -5.28 -28.80 23.55
C GLU A 183 -5.20 -30.30 23.85
N THR A 184 -5.09 -31.13 22.81
CA THR A 184 -4.93 -32.60 22.97
C THR A 184 -3.63 -32.94 23.72
N ALA A 185 -2.52 -32.26 23.41
CA ALA A 185 -1.26 -32.46 24.12
C ALA A 185 -1.33 -32.00 25.58
N ALA A 186 -2.00 -30.89 25.88
CA ALA A 186 -2.18 -30.39 27.23
C ALA A 186 -3.08 -31.32 28.07
N ASP A 187 -4.14 -31.86 27.50
CA ASP A 187 -5.05 -32.80 28.16
C ASP A 187 -4.35 -34.14 28.49
N LEU A 188 -3.46 -34.61 27.60
CA LEU A 188 -2.65 -35.80 27.86
C LEU A 188 -1.68 -35.58 29.03
N ASP A 189 -0.97 -34.45 29.08
CA ASP A 189 0.00 -34.12 30.14
C ASP A 189 -0.68 -33.94 31.52
N VAL A 190 -1.89 -33.37 31.53
CA VAL A 190 -2.74 -33.25 32.74
C VAL A 190 -3.28 -34.62 33.20
N SER A 191 -3.58 -35.52 32.27
CA SER A 191 -4.04 -36.88 32.59
C SER A 191 -2.92 -37.75 33.17
N GLU A 192 -1.70 -37.65 32.62
CA GLU A 192 -0.52 -38.37 33.11
C GLU A 192 -0.07 -37.86 34.49
N ALA A 193 -0.17 -36.55 34.75
CA ALA A 193 0.17 -35.97 36.05
C ALA A 193 -0.80 -36.38 37.18
N ASN A 194 -2.04 -36.76 36.86
CA ASN A 194 -3.05 -37.21 37.82
C ASN A 194 -3.02 -38.72 38.09
N GLU A 195 -2.31 -39.53 37.29
CA GLU A 195 -2.06 -40.95 37.56
C GLU A 195 -0.79 -41.15 38.42
N LYS A 196 -0.84 -40.79 39.72
CA LYS A 196 0.19 -41.25 40.67
C LYS A 196 0.10 -42.77 40.92
N PRO A 197 1.25 -43.46 41.10
CA PRO A 197 1.31 -44.92 41.06
C PRO A 197 0.56 -45.55 42.23
N LYS A 198 -0.37 -46.46 41.93
CA LYS A 198 -0.94 -47.37 42.94
C LYS A 198 0.20 -48.21 43.52
N ALA A 199 0.61 -47.87 44.74
CA ALA A 199 1.63 -48.59 45.49
C ALA A 199 1.26 -50.08 45.57
N LYS A 200 2.11 -50.93 44.99
CA LYS A 200 2.00 -52.38 45.02
C LYS A 200 2.28 -52.83 46.46
N LYS A 201 1.23 -53.19 47.20
CA LYS A 201 1.38 -53.84 48.51
C LYS A 201 1.89 -55.28 48.29
N ILE A 202 2.91 -55.60 49.07
CA ILE A 202 3.71 -56.83 49.14
C ILE A 202 2.82 -58.07 49.22
#